data_AF-A0A3B4ZQF4-F1
#
_entry.id   AF-A0A3B4ZQF4-F1
#
_cell.length_a   1.000
_cell.length_b   1.000
_cell.length_c   1.000
_cell.angle_alpha   90.00
_cell.angle_beta   90.00
_cell.angle_gamma   90.00
#
_symmetry.space_group_name_H-M   'P 1'
#
loop_
_entity.id
_entity.type
_entity.pdbx_description
1 polymer ?
#
loop_
_entity_poly.entity_id
_entity_poly.type
_entity_poly.pdbx_seq_one_letter_code
_entity_poly.pdbx_strand_id
1 'polypeptide(L)'
;MQCHGAGSCPNWAPSIPVKQQQQQQQQHRSLQLSLDVSATYHGYETYVKDGLICLKHKVRNLEKKKLKLREYKKRLNRGEALNKDQMVAVEKYDEVVHNLEFARDLHKTLDRLTQNLLKTQKKVVKKEQVVKVEAERRRLTTVLQVQHLLTCLEQEHVRKDLLAGHNQAPLIPAQKLHNLSQLAALLGVKRDHRLSLEKQMEKASLVYLDLLEGKDKPVAGSSCESDIFSFNLFWFTTRCHLCYCMILMKIHSKES
;
A
#
# COMPACT_ATOMS: atom_id res chain seq x y z
N MET A 1 60.47 11.16 -10.23
CA MET A 1 59.16 11.49 -9.64
C MET A 1 58.16 10.47 -10.20
N GLN A 2 57.87 9.34 -9.54
CA GLN A 2 56.84 9.15 -8.47
C GLN A 2 55.46 9.63 -8.95
N CYS A 3 54.37 8.85 -9.01
CA CYS A 3 53.90 7.77 -8.11
C CYS A 3 53.04 6.70 -8.84
N HIS A 4 52.93 5.55 -8.17
CA HIS A 4 52.02 4.43 -8.42
C HIS A 4 50.51 4.79 -8.37
N GLY A 5 49.66 3.99 -9.02
CA GLY A 5 48.20 4.00 -8.81
C GLY A 5 47.50 2.69 -9.19
N ALA A 6 47.25 1.86 -8.17
CA ALA A 6 46.04 1.04 -7.90
C ALA A 6 45.31 0.40 -9.10
N GLY A 7 45.22 -0.92 -9.24
CA GLY A 7 44.76 -1.87 -8.23
C GLY A 7 43.23 -2.04 -8.32
N SER A 8 42.75 -2.80 -9.31
CA SER A 8 41.33 -3.15 -9.44
C SER A 8 40.92 -4.17 -8.37
N CYS A 9 40.23 -3.72 -7.33
CA CYS A 9 39.57 -4.60 -6.37
C CYS A 9 38.26 -5.15 -6.98
N PRO A 10 38.02 -6.47 -6.95
CA PRO A 10 36.71 -7.02 -7.24
C PRO A 10 35.74 -6.63 -6.12
N ASN A 11 34.61 -6.05 -6.52
CA ASN A 11 33.52 -5.64 -5.65
C ASN A 11 32.89 -6.87 -4.97
N TRP A 12 33.28 -7.14 -3.72
CA TRP A 12 32.60 -8.11 -2.87
C TRP A 12 31.35 -7.44 -2.27
N ALA A 13 30.29 -7.32 -3.06
CA ALA A 13 28.98 -7.17 -2.43
C ALA A 13 28.61 -8.57 -1.88
N PRO A 14 28.36 -8.75 -0.56
CA PRO A 14 27.92 -10.03 -0.05
C PRO A 14 26.59 -10.38 -0.73
N SER A 15 26.65 -11.34 -1.65
CA SER A 15 25.48 -11.88 -2.32
C SER A 15 24.62 -12.54 -1.24
N ILE A 16 23.50 -11.90 -0.89
CA ILE A 16 22.52 -12.51 0.01
C ILE A 16 22.11 -13.84 -0.64
N PRO A 17 22.30 -14.98 0.05
CA PRO A 17 22.01 -16.27 -0.53
C PRO A 17 20.54 -16.32 -0.95
N VAL A 18 20.28 -16.67 -2.21
CA VAL A 18 18.96 -16.73 -2.87
C VAL A 18 17.89 -17.45 -2.02
N LYS A 19 18.32 -18.40 -1.16
CA LYS A 19 17.47 -19.10 -0.20
C LYS A 19 16.85 -18.19 0.87
N GLN A 20 17.57 -17.19 1.39
CA GLN A 20 17.04 -16.23 2.37
C GLN A 20 16.01 -15.27 1.75
N GLN A 21 16.21 -14.86 0.49
CA GLN A 21 15.23 -14.06 -0.25
C GLN A 21 13.94 -14.85 -0.50
N GLN A 22 14.05 -16.11 -0.94
CA GLN A 22 12.87 -16.96 -1.14
C GLN A 22 12.09 -17.18 0.17
N GLN A 23 12.78 -17.38 1.30
CA GLN A 23 12.12 -17.60 2.59
C GLN A 23 11.40 -16.35 3.12
N GLN A 24 11.98 -15.17 2.95
CA GLN A 24 11.32 -13.90 3.29
C GLN A 24 10.13 -13.59 2.37
N GLN A 25 10.26 -13.88 1.07
CA GLN A 25 9.19 -13.68 0.10
C GLN A 25 8.01 -14.64 0.33
N GLN A 26 8.30 -15.86 0.76
CA GLN A 26 7.30 -16.88 1.08
C GLN A 26 6.60 -16.61 2.42
N GLN A 27 7.31 -16.06 3.42
CA GLN A 27 6.71 -15.52 4.65
C GLN A 27 5.85 -14.28 4.38
N HIS A 28 6.30 -13.37 3.49
CA HIS A 28 5.50 -12.20 3.11
C HIS A 28 4.21 -12.62 2.41
N ARG A 29 4.28 -13.62 1.52
CA ARG A 29 3.14 -14.15 0.77
C ARG A 29 2.15 -14.91 1.66
N SER A 30 2.62 -15.68 2.66
CA SER A 30 1.73 -16.37 3.61
C SER A 30 1.02 -15.40 4.55
N LEU A 31 1.71 -14.34 4.99
CA LEU A 31 1.11 -13.25 5.75
C LEU A 31 0.08 -12.46 4.92
N GLN A 32 0.34 -12.28 3.62
CA GLN A 32 -0.59 -11.65 2.68
C GLN A 32 -1.86 -12.50 2.48
N LEU A 33 -1.73 -13.80 2.23
CA LEU A 33 -2.87 -14.71 2.09
C LEU A 33 -3.71 -14.81 3.38
N SER A 34 -3.06 -14.87 4.55
CA SER A 34 -3.76 -14.88 5.83
C SER A 34 -4.51 -13.56 6.10
N LEU A 35 -4.08 -12.47 5.48
CA LEU A 35 -4.66 -11.15 5.65
C LEU A 35 -5.80 -10.88 4.67
N ASP A 36 -5.68 -11.32 3.42
CA ASP A 36 -6.79 -11.27 2.45
C ASP A 36 -7.99 -12.03 3.00
N VAL A 37 -7.77 -13.24 3.56
CA VAL A 37 -8.81 -14.01 4.26
C VAL A 37 -9.45 -13.23 5.43
N SER A 38 -8.67 -12.40 6.13
CA SER A 38 -9.14 -11.60 7.26
C SER A 38 -9.78 -10.26 6.86
N ALA A 39 -9.40 -9.69 5.71
CA ALA A 39 -9.92 -8.42 5.19
C ALA A 39 -11.26 -8.59 4.48
N THR A 40 -11.50 -9.74 3.85
CA THR A 40 -12.77 -10.05 3.16
C THR A 40 -13.94 -10.30 4.12
N TYR A 41 -13.68 -10.50 5.41
CA TYR A 41 -14.68 -10.97 6.38
C TYR A 41 -14.91 -9.98 7.52
N HIS A 42 -15.42 -8.79 7.19
CA HIS A 42 -15.80 -7.76 8.17
C HIS A 42 -16.80 -8.28 9.24
N GLY A 43 -17.57 -9.34 8.93
CA GLY A 43 -18.51 -9.98 9.86
C GLY A 43 -17.85 -10.87 10.94
N TYR A 44 -16.65 -11.42 10.71
CA TYR A 44 -16.01 -12.31 11.69
C TYR A 44 -15.59 -11.60 12.97
N GLU A 45 -15.18 -10.33 12.88
CA GLU A 45 -14.87 -9.54 14.07
C GLU A 45 -16.08 -9.41 15.01
N THR A 46 -17.29 -9.29 14.45
CA THR A 46 -18.53 -9.25 15.21
C THR A 46 -18.82 -10.59 15.88
N TYR A 47 -18.74 -11.71 15.16
CA TYR A 47 -18.95 -13.04 15.74
C TYR A 47 -17.96 -13.36 16.87
N VAL A 48 -16.69 -12.96 16.72
CA VAL A 48 -15.67 -13.16 17.76
C VAL A 48 -15.96 -12.30 19.00
N LYS A 49 -16.39 -11.03 18.81
CA LYS A 49 -16.82 -10.17 19.91
C LYS A 49 -18.04 -10.73 20.64
N ASP A 50 -19.04 -11.19 19.91
CA ASP A 50 -20.25 -11.77 20.48
C ASP A 50 -19.93 -13.06 21.26
N GLY A 51 -19.03 -13.89 20.74
CA GLY A 51 -18.51 -15.07 21.46
C GLY A 51 -17.82 -14.71 22.78
N LEU A 52 -16.98 -13.67 22.79
CA LEU A 52 -16.35 -13.16 24.01
C LEU A 52 -17.37 -12.60 25.00
N ILE A 53 -18.40 -11.89 24.54
CA ILE A 53 -19.50 -11.40 25.38
C ILE A 53 -20.25 -12.57 26.03
N CYS A 54 -20.59 -13.61 25.25
CA CYS A 54 -21.23 -14.82 25.76
C CYS A 54 -20.38 -15.50 26.84
N LEU A 55 -19.06 -15.60 26.63
CA LEU A 55 -18.15 -16.19 27.60
C LEU A 55 -18.03 -15.35 28.88
N LYS A 56 -18.00 -14.01 28.76
CA LYS A 56 -18.06 -13.09 29.90
C LYS A 56 -19.34 -13.27 30.73
N HIS A 57 -20.47 -13.45 30.05
CA HIS A 57 -21.74 -13.78 30.72
C HIS A 57 -21.68 -15.13 31.44
N LYS A 58 -21.06 -16.15 30.84
CA LYS A 58 -20.88 -17.46 31.48
C LYS A 58 -20.02 -17.36 32.74
N VAL A 59 -18.91 -16.61 32.71
CA VAL A 59 -18.06 -16.33 33.89
C VAL A 59 -18.89 -15.68 35.00
N ARG A 60 -19.63 -14.61 34.69
CA ARG A 60 -20.52 -13.93 35.65
C ARG A 60 -21.56 -14.88 36.25
N ASN A 61 -22.16 -15.74 35.44
CA ASN A 61 -23.17 -16.69 35.89
C ASN A 61 -22.56 -17.74 36.84
N LEU A 62 -21.35 -18.22 36.54
CA LEU A 62 -20.61 -19.14 37.42
C LEU A 62 -20.16 -18.47 38.72
N GLU A 63 -19.78 -17.19 38.70
CA GLU A 63 -19.48 -16.41 39.92
C GLU A 63 -20.69 -16.31 40.84
N LYS A 64 -21.87 -15.98 40.28
CA LYS A 64 -23.13 -15.95 41.03
C LYS A 64 -23.46 -17.32 41.63
N LYS A 65 -23.30 -18.40 40.85
CA LYS A 65 -23.53 -19.77 41.33
C LYS A 65 -22.56 -20.15 42.45
N LYS A 66 -21.27 -19.85 42.30
CA LYS A 66 -20.24 -20.07 43.33
C LYS A 66 -20.58 -19.34 44.63
N LEU A 67 -21.03 -18.09 44.56
CA LEU A 67 -21.41 -17.32 45.74
C LEU A 67 -22.59 -17.97 46.49
N LYS A 68 -23.64 -18.35 45.76
CA LYS A 68 -24.83 -19.01 46.31
C LYS A 68 -24.50 -20.36 46.97
N LEU A 69 -23.69 -21.19 46.31
CA LEU A 69 -23.29 -22.49 46.86
C LEU A 69 -22.34 -22.36 48.06
N ARG A 70 -21.46 -21.34 48.07
CA ARG A 70 -20.63 -21.02 49.23
C ARG A 70 -21.49 -20.68 50.44
N GLU A 71 -22.61 -19.99 50.25
CA GLU A 71 -23.54 -19.65 51.31
C GLU A 71 -24.25 -20.89 51.88
N TYR A 72 -24.72 -21.80 51.02
CA TYR A 72 -25.25 -23.10 51.47
C TYR A 72 -24.20 -23.93 52.23
N LYS A 73 -22.96 -24.00 51.74
CA LYS A 73 -21.86 -24.70 52.42
C LYS A 73 -21.60 -24.11 53.81
N LYS A 74 -21.65 -22.77 53.96
CA LYS A 74 -21.53 -22.11 55.27
C LYS A 74 -22.66 -22.46 56.22
N ARG A 75 -23.91 -22.49 55.74
CA ARG A 75 -25.11 -22.85 56.54
C ARG A 75 -25.04 -24.30 57.01
N LEU A 76 -24.68 -25.21 56.12
CA LEU A 76 -24.48 -26.63 56.44
C LEU A 76 -23.40 -26.83 57.50
N ASN A 77 -22.27 -26.12 57.39
CA ASN A 77 -21.19 -26.16 58.38
C ASN A 77 -21.60 -25.61 59.76
N ARG A 78 -22.66 -24.80 59.83
CA ARG A 78 -23.25 -24.32 61.09
C ARG A 78 -24.31 -25.27 61.67
N GLY A 79 -24.55 -26.41 61.02
CA GLY A 79 -25.57 -27.38 61.42
C GLY A 79 -27.00 -27.01 61.00
N GLU A 80 -27.18 -26.00 60.13
CA GLU A 80 -28.51 -25.68 59.59
C GLU A 80 -28.96 -26.78 58.60
N ALA A 81 -30.24 -27.17 58.66
CA ALA A 81 -30.80 -28.12 57.71
C ALA A 81 -30.97 -27.48 56.31
N LEU A 82 -30.43 -28.14 55.30
CA LEU A 82 -30.65 -27.82 53.88
C LEU A 82 -31.65 -28.79 53.27
N ASN A 83 -32.41 -28.35 52.27
CA ASN A 83 -33.27 -29.27 51.52
C ASN A 83 -32.43 -30.19 50.60
N LYS A 84 -33.07 -31.23 50.05
CA LYS A 84 -32.39 -32.24 49.21
C LYS A 84 -31.67 -31.63 48.00
N ASP A 85 -32.31 -30.66 47.33
CA ASP A 85 -31.72 -30.01 46.16
C ASP A 85 -30.51 -29.12 46.52
N GLN A 86 -30.56 -28.47 47.68
CA GLN A 86 -29.46 -27.65 48.20
C GLN A 86 -28.26 -28.52 48.59
N MET A 87 -28.49 -29.68 49.21
CA MET A 87 -27.45 -30.67 49.52
C MET A 87 -26.71 -31.11 48.24
N VAL A 88 -27.45 -31.58 47.24
CA VAL A 88 -26.90 -32.03 45.95
C VAL A 88 -26.17 -30.87 45.24
N ALA A 89 -26.68 -29.65 45.35
CA ALA A 89 -26.03 -28.49 44.75
C ALA A 89 -24.70 -28.14 45.44
N VAL A 90 -24.60 -28.32 46.77
CA VAL A 90 -23.36 -28.10 47.54
C VAL A 90 -22.29 -29.13 47.18
N GLU A 91 -22.65 -30.39 46.90
CA GLU A 91 -21.72 -31.42 46.44
C GLU A 91 -21.00 -31.01 45.14
N LYS A 92 -21.68 -30.25 44.27
CA LYS A 92 -21.10 -29.73 43.01
C LYS A 92 -20.31 -28.43 43.17
N TYR A 93 -20.02 -27.98 44.39
CA TYR A 93 -19.33 -26.71 44.64
C TYR A 93 -17.96 -26.64 43.94
N ASP A 94 -17.13 -27.66 44.15
CA ASP A 94 -15.75 -27.68 43.65
C ASP A 94 -15.72 -27.77 42.12
N GLU A 95 -16.67 -28.50 41.51
CA GLU A 95 -16.87 -28.52 40.06
C GLU A 95 -17.21 -27.11 39.50
N VAL A 96 -18.07 -26.36 40.18
CA VAL A 96 -18.41 -24.98 39.79
C VAL A 96 -17.21 -24.04 39.94
N VAL A 97 -16.37 -24.23 40.96
CA VAL A 97 -15.12 -23.47 41.15
C VAL A 97 -14.15 -23.75 40.01
N HIS A 98 -13.92 -25.02 39.68
CA HIS A 98 -13.04 -25.43 38.60
C HIS A 98 -13.52 -24.89 37.24
N ASN A 99 -14.80 -25.06 36.92
CA ASN A 99 -15.39 -24.55 35.68
C ASN A 99 -15.30 -23.02 35.58
N LEU A 100 -15.39 -22.30 36.71
CA LEU A 100 -15.22 -20.85 36.73
C LEU A 100 -13.78 -20.44 36.40
N GLU A 101 -12.79 -21.13 36.96
CA GLU A 101 -11.38 -20.89 36.69
C GLU A 101 -11.06 -21.17 35.22
N PHE A 102 -11.49 -22.32 34.70
CA PHE A 102 -11.37 -22.66 33.28
C PHE A 102 -11.99 -21.60 32.37
N ALA A 103 -13.23 -21.17 32.66
CA ALA A 103 -13.92 -20.16 31.86
C ALA A 103 -13.19 -18.79 31.89
N ARG A 104 -12.59 -18.41 33.03
CA ARG A 104 -11.79 -17.19 33.16
C ARG A 104 -10.51 -17.25 32.33
N ASP A 105 -9.79 -18.38 32.38
CA ASP A 105 -8.55 -18.56 31.63
C ASP A 105 -8.81 -18.64 30.12
N LEU A 106 -9.89 -19.32 29.73
CA LEU A 106 -10.34 -19.36 28.34
C LEU A 106 -10.69 -17.96 27.84
N HIS A 107 -11.48 -17.19 28.61
CA HIS A 107 -11.84 -15.82 28.25
C HIS A 107 -10.60 -14.94 28.11
N LYS A 108 -9.67 -15.01 29.07
CA LYS A 108 -8.43 -14.23 29.06
C LYS A 108 -7.56 -14.56 27.84
N THR A 109 -7.45 -15.84 27.49
CA THR A 109 -6.67 -16.29 26.33
C THR A 109 -7.29 -15.81 25.03
N LEU A 110 -8.59 -16.02 24.84
CA LEU A 110 -9.30 -15.60 23.63
C LEU A 110 -9.34 -14.08 23.47
N ASP A 111 -9.52 -13.33 24.56
CA ASP A 111 -9.50 -11.86 24.54
C ASP A 111 -8.11 -11.34 24.11
N ARG A 112 -7.04 -11.88 24.70
CA ARG A 112 -5.67 -11.53 24.32
C ARG A 112 -5.37 -11.85 22.85
N LEU A 113 -5.78 -13.03 22.37
CA LEU A 113 -5.59 -13.44 20.97
C LEU A 113 -6.36 -12.51 20.02
N THR A 114 -7.62 -12.23 20.32
CA THR A 114 -8.48 -11.31 19.55
C THR A 114 -7.87 -9.91 19.48
N GLN A 115 -7.43 -9.35 20.61
CA GLN A 115 -6.80 -8.03 20.63
C GLN A 115 -5.50 -7.98 19.81
N ASN A 116 -4.67 -9.03 19.89
CA ASN A 116 -3.43 -9.11 19.12
C ASN A 116 -3.70 -9.22 17.61
N LEU A 117 -4.71 -10.01 17.22
CA LEU A 117 -5.16 -10.12 15.84
C LEU A 117 -5.62 -8.74 15.31
N LEU A 118 -6.53 -8.07 16.02
CA LEU A 118 -7.06 -6.76 15.61
C LEU A 118 -5.98 -5.68 15.53
N LYS A 119 -5.02 -5.67 16.46
CA LYS A 119 -3.88 -4.75 16.42
C LYS A 119 -2.99 -5.02 15.20
N THR A 120 -2.75 -6.29 14.88
CA THR A 120 -1.93 -6.69 13.74
C THR A 120 -2.61 -6.33 12.43
N GLN A 121 -3.89 -6.69 12.29
CA GLN A 121 -4.70 -6.35 11.12
C GLN A 121 -4.73 -4.85 10.87
N LYS A 122 -5.02 -4.03 11.89
CA LYS A 122 -5.00 -2.56 11.77
C LYS A 122 -3.64 -2.02 11.34
N LYS A 123 -2.54 -2.60 11.82
CA LYS A 123 -1.18 -2.19 11.40
C LYS A 123 -0.94 -2.51 9.94
N VAL A 124 -1.36 -3.67 9.46
CA VAL A 124 -1.13 -4.04 8.05
C VAL A 124 -2.02 -3.22 7.12
N VAL A 125 -3.32 -3.07 7.42
CA VAL A 125 -4.23 -2.21 6.64
C VAL A 125 -3.70 -0.78 6.54
N LYS A 126 -3.16 -0.22 7.64
CA LYS A 126 -2.52 1.10 7.60
C LYS A 126 -1.29 1.14 6.71
N LYS A 127 -0.41 0.12 6.80
CA LYS A 127 0.79 0.04 5.96
C LYS A 127 0.44 -0.08 4.48
N GLU A 128 -0.51 -0.95 4.14
CA GLU A 128 -0.98 -1.13 2.78
C GLU A 128 -1.62 0.15 2.24
N GLN A 129 -2.45 0.82 3.04
CA GLN A 129 -3.02 2.11 2.66
C GLN A 129 -1.94 3.16 2.38
N VAL A 130 -0.89 3.23 3.22
CA VAL A 130 0.24 4.15 2.99
C VAL A 130 0.98 3.80 1.70
N VAL A 131 1.26 2.52 1.45
CA VAL A 131 1.94 2.07 0.22
C VAL A 131 1.09 2.37 -1.02
N LYS A 132 -0.23 2.14 -0.95
CA LYS A 132 -1.18 2.44 -2.03
C LYS A 132 -1.24 3.94 -2.31
N VAL A 133 -1.41 4.77 -1.29
CA VAL A 133 -1.43 6.24 -1.43
C VAL A 133 -0.12 6.74 -2.02
N GLU A 134 1.02 6.21 -1.58
CA GLU A 134 2.31 6.62 -2.11
C GLU A 134 2.54 6.15 -3.56
N ALA A 135 2.01 4.98 -3.94
CA ALA A 135 2.02 4.53 -5.33
C ALA A 135 1.15 5.42 -6.22
N GLU A 136 -0.06 5.79 -5.78
CA GLU A 136 -0.93 6.71 -6.51
C GLU A 136 -0.32 8.12 -6.61
N ARG A 137 0.30 8.63 -5.53
CA ARG A 137 1.06 9.88 -5.56
C ARG A 137 2.19 9.85 -6.59
N ARG A 138 2.93 8.73 -6.68
CA ARG A 138 3.97 8.55 -7.71
C ARG A 138 3.38 8.54 -9.11
N ARG A 139 2.27 7.83 -9.34
CA ARG A 139 1.55 7.83 -10.62
C ARG A 139 1.11 9.23 -11.03
N LEU A 140 0.51 10.00 -10.12
CA LEU A 140 0.12 11.39 -10.36
C LEU A 140 1.34 12.27 -10.68
N THR A 141 2.45 12.08 -9.98
CA THR A 141 3.71 12.79 -10.28
C THR A 141 4.18 12.49 -11.71
N THR A 142 4.14 11.22 -12.13
CA THR A 142 4.49 10.82 -13.50
C THR A 142 3.54 11.45 -14.53
N VAL A 143 2.22 11.48 -14.27
CA VAL A 143 1.24 12.14 -15.15
C VAL A 143 1.58 13.61 -15.35
N LEU A 144 1.83 14.35 -14.25
CA LEU A 144 2.18 15.77 -14.31
C LEU A 144 3.50 16.00 -15.04
N GLN A 145 4.49 15.12 -14.83
CA GLN A 145 5.75 15.16 -15.56
C GLN A 145 5.53 14.96 -17.06
N VAL A 146 4.84 13.89 -17.47
CA VAL A 146 4.54 13.61 -18.89
C VAL A 146 3.77 14.77 -19.53
N GLN A 147 2.76 15.31 -18.85
CA GLN A 147 2.00 16.45 -19.33
C GLN A 147 2.91 17.68 -19.55
N HIS A 148 3.77 17.99 -18.59
CA HIS A 148 4.71 19.11 -18.69
C HIS A 148 5.68 18.92 -19.86
N LEU A 149 6.27 17.73 -19.98
CA LEU A 149 7.20 17.40 -21.06
C LEU A 149 6.56 17.56 -22.43
N LEU A 150 5.37 17.00 -22.62
CA LEU A 150 4.65 17.08 -23.88
C LEU A 150 4.27 18.53 -24.21
N THR A 151 3.89 19.33 -23.21
CA THR A 151 3.65 20.77 -23.38
C THR A 151 4.90 21.50 -23.86
N CYS A 152 6.08 21.21 -23.29
CA CYS A 152 7.34 21.79 -23.74
C CYS A 152 7.67 21.40 -25.19
N LEU A 153 7.36 20.17 -25.60
CA LEU A 153 7.56 19.70 -26.98
C LEU A 153 6.65 20.38 -28.01
N GLU A 154 5.65 21.16 -27.57
CA GLU A 154 4.83 21.97 -28.48
C GLU A 154 5.51 23.28 -28.88
N GLN A 155 6.52 23.71 -28.12
CA GLN A 155 7.25 24.94 -28.39
C GLN A 155 8.18 24.78 -29.59
N GLU A 156 8.07 25.68 -30.57
CA GLU A 156 8.77 25.55 -31.85
C GLU A 156 10.30 25.51 -31.70
N HIS A 157 10.87 26.32 -30.80
CA HIS A 157 12.30 26.36 -30.55
C HIS A 157 12.81 25.04 -29.93
N VAL A 158 12.08 24.46 -28.97
CA VAL A 158 12.41 23.15 -28.37
C VAL A 158 12.41 22.05 -29.44
N ARG A 159 11.43 22.06 -30.34
CA ARG A 159 11.36 21.08 -31.44
C ARG A 159 12.53 21.20 -32.40
N LYS A 160 12.92 22.43 -32.77
CA LYS A 160 14.08 22.68 -33.64
C LYS A 160 15.37 22.17 -33.00
N ASP A 161 15.56 22.42 -31.72
CA ASP A 161 16.73 21.96 -30.98
C ASP A 161 16.80 20.44 -30.91
N LEU A 162 15.68 19.75 -30.69
CA LEU A 162 15.62 18.29 -30.65
C LEU A 162 15.81 17.66 -32.05
N LEU A 163 15.32 18.30 -33.11
CA LEU A 163 15.52 17.84 -34.49
C LEU A 163 16.96 18.01 -34.97
N ALA A 164 17.66 19.03 -34.46
CA ALA A 164 19.03 19.36 -34.87
C ALA A 164 20.11 18.86 -33.88
N GLY A 165 19.71 18.41 -32.68
CA GLY A 165 20.66 18.06 -31.61
C GLY A 165 21.39 19.28 -31.02
N HIS A 166 20.78 20.46 -31.08
CA HIS A 166 21.37 21.71 -30.59
C HIS A 166 21.10 21.92 -29.10
N ASN A 167 21.84 22.84 -28.46
CA ASN A 167 21.63 23.20 -27.05
C ASN A 167 21.68 21.99 -26.08
N GLN A 168 22.56 21.03 -26.38
CA GLN A 168 22.73 19.77 -25.64
C GLN A 168 21.52 18.81 -25.73
N ALA A 169 20.51 19.13 -26.52
CA ALA A 169 19.34 18.30 -26.73
C ALA A 169 19.70 17.00 -27.45
N PRO A 170 19.08 15.86 -27.08
CA PRO A 170 19.24 14.62 -27.84
C PRO A 170 18.66 14.80 -29.25
N LEU A 171 19.33 14.23 -30.25
CA LEU A 171 18.82 14.20 -31.62
C LEU A 171 17.63 13.23 -31.72
N ILE A 172 16.43 13.75 -31.98
CA ILE A 172 15.20 12.96 -32.12
C ILE A 172 14.78 12.95 -33.60
N PRO A 173 14.58 11.78 -34.22
CA PRO A 173 14.05 11.70 -35.57
C PRO A 173 12.68 12.38 -35.71
N ALA A 174 12.44 13.03 -36.85
CA ALA A 174 11.18 13.73 -37.12
C ALA A 174 9.94 12.84 -36.95
N GLN A 175 10.04 11.56 -37.35
CA GLN A 175 8.97 10.58 -37.15
C GLN A 175 8.63 10.37 -35.67
N LYS A 176 9.64 10.23 -34.81
CA LYS A 176 9.44 10.04 -33.38
C LYS A 176 8.86 11.29 -32.72
N LEU A 177 9.30 12.48 -33.15
CA LEU A 177 8.74 13.75 -32.69
C LEU A 177 7.28 13.96 -33.16
N HIS A 178 6.92 13.43 -34.33
CA HIS A 178 5.54 13.40 -34.80
C HIS A 178 4.66 12.48 -33.94
N ASN A 179 5.13 11.27 -33.62
CA ASN A 179 4.41 10.34 -32.74
C ASN A 179 4.17 10.96 -31.34
N LEU A 180 5.16 11.66 -30.78
CA LEU A 180 5.03 12.38 -29.51
C LEU A 180 3.97 13.50 -29.58
N SER A 181 3.85 14.19 -30.72
CA SER A 181 2.79 15.18 -30.93
C SER A 181 1.40 14.55 -31.04
N GLN A 182 1.28 13.38 -31.67
CA GLN A 182 0.02 12.63 -31.69
C GLN A 182 -0.37 12.16 -30.29
N LEU A 183 0.60 11.68 -29.50
CA LEU A 183 0.38 11.30 -28.11
C LEU A 183 -0.07 12.49 -27.25
N ALA A 184 0.54 13.67 -27.42
CA ALA A 184 0.13 14.89 -26.72
C ALA A 184 -1.35 15.24 -26.95
N ALA A 185 -1.84 15.03 -28.18
CA ALA A 185 -3.26 15.22 -28.50
C ALA A 185 -4.16 14.20 -27.77
N LEU A 186 -3.75 12.92 -27.72
CA LEU A 186 -4.49 11.85 -27.03
C LEU A 186 -4.53 12.04 -25.51
N LEU A 187 -3.43 12.51 -24.93
CA LEU A 187 -3.31 12.81 -23.49
C LEU A 187 -3.94 14.14 -23.08
N GLY A 188 -4.59 14.84 -24.02
CA GLY A 188 -5.32 16.07 -23.74
C GLY A 188 -4.43 17.28 -23.41
N VAL A 189 -3.17 17.29 -23.86
CA VAL A 189 -2.25 18.43 -23.67
C VAL A 189 -2.79 19.68 -24.39
N LYS A 190 -3.35 19.49 -25.59
CA LYS A 190 -4.10 20.54 -26.32
C LYS A 190 -5.60 20.41 -26.12
N ARG A 191 -6.29 21.54 -25.97
CA ARG A 191 -7.75 21.58 -25.90
C ARG A 191 -8.39 21.18 -27.23
N ASP A 192 -9.29 20.20 -27.21
CA ASP A 192 -10.13 19.84 -28.37
C ASP A 192 -11.53 20.46 -28.25
N HIS A 193 -11.74 21.62 -28.88
CA HIS A 193 -13.01 22.35 -28.81
C HIS A 193 -14.23 21.59 -29.37
N ARG A 194 -14.04 20.44 -30.03
CA ARG A 194 -15.14 19.58 -30.51
C ARG A 194 -15.75 18.72 -29.41
N LEU A 195 -15.05 18.55 -28.28
CA LEU A 195 -15.48 17.77 -27.13
C LEU A 195 -15.70 18.68 -25.91
N SER A 196 -16.55 18.26 -24.97
CA SER A 196 -16.56 18.87 -23.64
C SER A 196 -15.25 18.59 -22.91
N LEU A 197 -14.86 19.49 -22.01
CA LEU A 197 -13.63 19.33 -21.23
C LEU A 197 -13.63 18.00 -20.46
N GLU A 198 -14.75 17.68 -19.80
CA GLU A 198 -14.94 16.44 -19.05
C GLU A 198 -14.70 15.20 -19.92
N LYS A 199 -15.35 15.12 -21.10
CA LYS A 199 -15.17 14.00 -22.04
C LYS A 199 -13.75 13.90 -22.57
N GLN A 200 -13.06 15.02 -22.74
CA GLN A 200 -11.67 15.02 -23.15
C GLN A 200 -10.76 14.47 -22.04
N MET A 201 -10.98 14.88 -20.78
CA MET A 201 -10.22 14.40 -19.62
C MET A 201 -10.47 12.91 -19.35
N GLU A 202 -11.71 12.43 -19.55
CA GLU A 202 -12.04 11.00 -19.43
C GLU A 202 -11.32 10.15 -20.48
N LYS A 203 -11.27 10.62 -21.74
CA LYS A 203 -10.47 9.92 -22.77
C LYS A 203 -8.98 9.93 -22.44
N ALA A 204 -8.45 11.07 -22.00
CA ALA A 204 -7.05 11.20 -21.63
C ALA A 204 -6.68 10.29 -20.44
N SER A 205 -7.56 10.15 -19.45
CA SER A 205 -7.31 9.32 -18.26
C SER A 205 -7.13 7.84 -18.62
N LEU A 206 -7.89 7.33 -19.59
CA LEU A 206 -7.72 5.96 -20.10
C LEU A 206 -6.36 5.76 -20.75
N VAL A 207 -5.89 6.74 -21.53
CA VAL A 207 -4.58 6.68 -22.19
C VAL A 207 -3.45 6.79 -21.15
N TYR A 208 -3.58 7.65 -20.13
CA TYR A 208 -2.64 7.69 -19.00
C TYR A 208 -2.60 6.36 -18.24
N LEU A 209 -3.76 5.72 -18.03
CA LEU A 209 -3.82 4.43 -17.37
C LEU A 209 -3.06 3.37 -18.17
N ASP A 210 -3.34 3.24 -19.47
CA ASP A 210 -2.65 2.29 -20.35
C ASP A 210 -1.13 2.56 -20.40
N LEU A 211 -0.71 3.83 -20.40
CA LEU A 211 0.71 4.24 -20.37
C LEU A 211 1.40 3.87 -19.03
N LEU A 212 0.74 4.12 -17.90
CA LEU A 212 1.29 3.83 -16.57
C LEU A 212 1.30 2.33 -16.24
N GLU A 213 0.42 1.55 -16.86
CA GLU A 213 0.36 0.10 -16.71
C GLU A 213 1.36 -0.65 -17.60
N GLY A 214 2.03 0.04 -18.53
CA GLY A 214 3.03 -0.57 -19.42
C GLY A 214 2.42 -1.64 -20.34
N LYS A 215 1.12 -1.56 -20.63
CA LYS A 215 0.47 -2.52 -21.54
C LYS A 215 1.04 -2.33 -22.95
N ASP A 216 1.36 -3.43 -23.65
CA ASP A 216 1.79 -3.51 -25.05
C ASP A 216 0.70 -3.09 -26.07
N LYS A 217 -0.15 -2.13 -25.71
CA LYS A 217 -1.10 -1.53 -26.62
C LYS A 217 -0.37 -0.49 -27.47
N PRO A 218 -0.53 -0.54 -28.82
CA PRO A 218 0.01 0.51 -29.66
C PRO A 218 -0.73 1.81 -29.39
N VAL A 219 -0.01 2.85 -28.96
CA VAL A 219 -0.54 4.22 -28.84
C VAL A 219 0.32 5.10 -29.74
N ALA A 220 -0.32 5.82 -30.67
CA ALA A 220 0.35 6.70 -31.63
C ALA A 220 1.45 6.02 -32.47
N GLY A 221 1.25 4.75 -32.88
CA GLY A 221 2.15 4.05 -33.79
C GLY A 221 3.43 3.47 -33.15
N SER A 222 3.53 3.47 -31.82
CA SER A 222 4.62 2.85 -31.05
C SER A 222 4.07 2.05 -29.86
N SER A 223 4.79 1.01 -29.41
CA SER A 223 4.52 0.34 -28.12
C SER A 223 4.88 1.31 -26.98
N CYS A 224 3.92 1.59 -26.10
CA CYS A 224 3.98 2.62 -25.06
C CYS A 224 5.22 2.56 -24.15
N GLU A 225 5.81 1.37 -24.00
CA GLU A 225 6.83 1.08 -23.00
C GLU A 225 8.24 1.56 -23.43
N SER A 226 8.57 1.47 -24.72
CA SER A 226 9.94 1.61 -25.20
C SER A 226 10.42 3.06 -25.27
N ASP A 227 9.52 3.99 -25.57
CA ASP A 227 9.89 5.34 -26.02
C ASP A 227 9.78 6.42 -24.95
N ILE A 228 8.94 6.28 -23.91
CA ILE A 228 8.74 7.31 -22.88
C ILE A 228 9.59 7.02 -21.64
N PHE A 229 9.79 5.75 -21.27
CA PHE A 229 10.66 5.37 -20.15
C PHE A 229 12.16 5.38 -20.51
N SER A 230 12.52 5.13 -21.78
CA SER A 230 13.89 5.34 -22.28
C SER A 230 14.22 6.81 -22.54
N PHE A 231 13.20 7.68 -22.66
CA PHE A 231 13.38 9.13 -22.56
C PHE A 231 13.70 9.47 -21.11
N ASN A 232 14.96 9.26 -20.74
CA ASN A 232 15.53 9.50 -19.43
C ASN A 232 14.84 10.68 -18.73
N LEU A 233 13.94 10.37 -17.78
CA LEU A 233 13.39 11.34 -16.85
C LEU A 233 14.53 12.09 -16.15
N PHE A 234 15.73 11.50 -16.09
CA PHE A 234 17.00 12.10 -15.69
C PHE A 234 17.44 13.31 -16.55
N TRP A 235 17.30 13.27 -17.88
CA TRP A 235 17.67 14.42 -18.72
C TRP A 235 16.73 15.61 -18.49
N PHE A 236 15.42 15.36 -18.34
CA PHE A 236 14.47 16.44 -18.09
C PHE A 236 14.41 16.88 -16.62
N THR A 237 14.45 16.00 -15.62
CA THR A 237 14.38 16.42 -14.21
C THR A 237 15.67 17.05 -13.69
N THR A 238 16.85 16.60 -14.16
CA THR A 238 18.14 17.10 -13.68
C THR A 238 18.77 18.15 -14.59
N ARG A 239 18.40 18.19 -15.89
CA ARG A 239 18.97 19.11 -16.89
C ARG A 239 17.96 20.11 -17.45
N CYS A 240 16.65 19.90 -17.32
CA CYS A 240 15.66 20.95 -17.63
C CYS A 240 15.62 22.05 -16.56
N HIS A 241 16.17 21.86 -15.35
CA HIS A 241 16.41 22.97 -14.43
C HIS A 241 17.46 23.95 -14.97
N LEU A 242 18.49 23.43 -15.68
CA LEU A 242 19.44 24.24 -16.44
C LEU A 242 18.80 24.84 -17.69
N CYS A 243 17.88 24.13 -18.34
CA CYS A 243 17.11 24.68 -19.46
C CYS A 243 16.15 25.80 -18.98
N TYR A 244 15.53 25.67 -17.81
CA TYR A 244 14.68 26.69 -17.19
C TYR A 244 15.51 27.92 -16.79
N CYS A 245 16.69 27.73 -16.22
CA CYS A 245 17.64 28.82 -15.96
C CYS A 245 18.15 29.47 -17.25
N MET A 246 18.50 28.70 -18.30
CA MET A 246 18.96 29.29 -19.58
C MET A 246 17.83 29.97 -20.35
N ILE A 247 16.60 29.47 -20.31
CA ILE A 247 15.41 30.10 -20.90
C ILE A 247 15.07 31.38 -20.14
N LEU A 248 15.09 31.37 -18.79
CA LEU A 248 14.92 32.59 -17.99
C LEU A 248 16.04 33.62 -18.24
N MET A 249 17.29 33.19 -18.40
CA MET A 249 18.39 34.11 -18.76
C MET A 249 18.27 34.65 -20.19
N LYS A 250 17.73 33.86 -21.14
CA LYS A 250 17.48 34.33 -22.52
C LYS A 250 16.30 35.30 -22.62
N ILE A 251 15.31 35.17 -21.73
CA ILE A 251 14.16 36.09 -21.62
C ILE A 251 14.62 37.41 -21.00
N HIS A 252 15.40 37.37 -19.90
CA HIS A 252 15.94 38.60 -19.29
C HIS A 252 16.92 39.37 -20.19
N SER A 253 17.66 38.69 -21.08
CA SER A 253 18.60 39.32 -22.01
C SER A 253 17.93 39.95 -23.25
N LYS A 254 16.62 39.77 -23.46
CA LYS A 254 15.87 40.42 -24.56
C LYS A 254 15.02 41.61 -24.11
N GLU A 255 14.97 41.89 -22.81
CA GLU A 255 14.31 43.06 -22.21
C GLU A 255 15.32 44.08 -21.67
N SER A 256 16.60 43.99 -22.08
CA SER A 256 17.67 44.96 -21.79
C SER A 256 18.27 45.51 -23.06
#